data_AF-A0AAN8ZNQ1-F1
#
_entry.id   AF-A0AAN8ZNQ1-F1
#
_cell.length_a   1.000
_cell.length_b   1.000
_cell.length_c   1.000
_cell.angle_alpha   90.00
_cell.angle_beta   90.00
_cell.angle_gamma   90.00
#
_symmetry.space_group_name_H-M   'P 1'
#
loop_
_entity.id
_entity.type
_entity.pdbx_description
1 polymer ?
#
loop_
_entity_poly.entity_id
_entity_poly.type
_entity_poly.pdbx_seq_one_letter_code
_entity_poly.pdbx_strand_id
1 'polypeptide(L)'
;MYLDDHGPGWKAVPTDDPEVQDAASHAVKTIQQRSNSLAPYELLEILLAKAEVVEDSPKFDLLLKVKRGSKEEKLSVKVGKSDEGMFHLGDMNLCS
;
A
#
# COMPACT_ATOMS: atom_id res chain seq x y z
N MET A 1 35.54 -2.61 -6.29
CA MET A 1 34.72 -1.69 -5.48
C MET A 1 33.66 -1.11 -6.41
N TYR A 2 32.45 -0.85 -5.90
CA TYR A 2 31.15 -0.58 -6.56
C TYR A 2 30.36 -1.82 -7.00
N LEU A 3 29.15 -2.13 -6.52
CA LEU A 3 28.29 -1.65 -5.43
C LEU A 3 27.21 -2.75 -5.27
N ASP A 4 27.14 -3.32 -4.07
CA ASP A 4 25.93 -3.73 -3.36
C ASP A 4 24.66 -4.10 -4.16
N ASP A 5 24.38 -5.40 -4.25
CA ASP A 5 23.16 -6.02 -3.71
C ASP A 5 21.83 -5.25 -3.89
N HIS A 6 21.37 -5.06 -5.13
CA HIS A 6 19.97 -4.72 -5.38
C HIS A 6 19.38 -5.73 -6.37
N GLY A 7 19.17 -6.97 -5.91
CA GLY A 7 18.27 -7.89 -6.60
C GLY A 7 16.85 -7.30 -6.64
N PRO A 8 15.98 -7.74 -7.59
CA PRO A 8 14.59 -7.32 -7.64
C PRO A 8 13.90 -7.82 -6.36
N GLY A 9 13.68 -6.90 -5.42
CA GLY A 9 13.21 -7.24 -4.09
C GLY A 9 12.48 -6.07 -3.45
N TRP A 10 11.57 -6.40 -2.55
CA TRP A 10 10.82 -5.43 -1.76
C TRP A 10 11.75 -4.69 -0.81
N LYS A 11 11.99 -3.40 -1.07
CA LYS A 11 12.71 -2.51 -0.15
C LYS A 11 11.72 -1.87 0.81
N ALA A 12 12.01 -1.93 2.11
CA ALA A 12 11.22 -1.18 3.08
C ALA A 12 11.38 0.32 2.80
N VAL A 13 10.26 1.03 2.71
CA VAL A 13 10.23 2.48 2.54
C VAL A 13 9.65 3.12 3.80
N PRO A 14 10.04 4.37 4.13
CA PRO A 14 9.46 5.11 5.24
C PRO A 14 7.95 5.23 5.11
N THR A 15 7.23 5.05 6.21
CA THR A 15 5.77 5.29 6.25
C THR A 15 5.42 6.77 6.26
N ASP A 16 6.40 7.64 6.55
CA ASP A 16 6.30 9.09 6.50
C ASP A 16 6.50 9.63 5.07
N ASP A 17 6.87 8.78 4.11
CA ASP A 17 7.00 9.22 2.72
C ASP A 17 5.66 9.73 2.20
N PRO A 18 5.64 10.90 1.51
CA PRO A 18 4.41 11.45 0.96
C PRO A 18 3.76 10.48 -0.05
N GLU A 19 4.55 9.71 -0.79
CA GLU A 19 4.05 8.66 -1.68
C GLU A 19 3.32 7.55 -0.92
N VAL A 20 3.86 7.11 0.23
CA VAL A 20 3.25 6.08 1.07
C VAL A 20 1.98 6.59 1.74
N GLN A 21 1.99 7.82 2.24
CA GLN A 21 0.82 8.44 2.86
C GLN A 21 -0.31 8.67 1.86
N ASP A 22 0.01 9.18 0.66
CA ASP A 22 -0.97 9.38 -0.40
C ASP A 22 -1.56 8.04 -0.85
N ALA A 23 -0.71 7.04 -1.11
CA ALA A 23 -1.14 5.70 -1.47
C ALA A 23 -2.00 5.04 -0.39
N ALA A 24 -1.64 5.18 0.89
CA ALA A 24 -2.41 4.66 2.01
C ALA A 24 -3.79 5.33 2.13
N SER A 25 -3.84 6.65 2.03
CA SER A 25 -5.08 7.44 2.09
C SER A 25 -6.00 7.13 0.89
N HIS A 26 -5.44 7.12 -0.32
CA HIS A 26 -6.14 6.75 -1.53
C HIS A 26 -6.66 5.32 -1.46
N ALA A 27 -5.87 4.41 -0.90
CA ALA A 27 -6.27 3.03 -0.70
C ALA A 27 -7.46 2.91 0.22
N VAL A 28 -7.39 3.44 1.44
CA VAL A 28 -8.49 3.39 2.42
C VAL A 28 -9.78 3.97 1.82
N LYS A 29 -9.67 5.08 1.09
CA LYS A 29 -10.81 5.71 0.40
C LYS A 29 -11.37 4.82 -0.71
N THR A 30 -10.51 4.21 -1.52
CA THR A 30 -10.91 3.28 -2.60
C THR A 30 -11.55 2.02 -2.05
N ILE A 31 -11.01 1.46 -0.95
CA ILE A 31 -11.56 0.29 -0.26
C ILE A 31 -12.94 0.61 0.30
N GLN A 32 -13.09 1.78 0.94
CA GLN A 32 -14.38 2.25 1.43
C GLN A 32 -15.41 2.31 0.30
N GLN A 33 -15.03 2.90 -0.84
CA GLN A 33 -15.89 3.01 -2.01
C GLN A 33 -16.20 1.64 -2.64
N ARG A 34 -15.21 0.78 -2.88
CA ARG A 34 -15.39 -0.56 -3.48
C ARG A 34 -16.18 -1.51 -2.60
N SER A 35 -15.94 -1.48 -1.29
CA SER A 35 -16.64 -2.33 -0.33
C SER A 35 -18.10 -1.91 -0.14
N ASN A 36 -18.47 -0.71 -0.59
CA ASN A 36 -19.78 -0.10 -0.38
C ASN A 36 -20.22 -0.24 1.10
N SER A 37 -19.24 -0.09 2.01
CA SER A 37 -19.44 -0.44 3.41
C SER A 37 -20.16 0.69 4.12
N LEU A 38 -21.18 0.36 4.90
CA LEU A 38 -21.88 1.32 5.77
C LEU A 38 -20.99 1.80 6.93
N ALA A 39 -19.94 1.04 7.28
CA ALA A 39 -18.99 1.41 8.32
C ALA A 39 -17.75 2.08 7.70
N PRO A 40 -17.29 3.22 8.22
CA PRO A 40 -16.04 3.83 7.79
C PRO A 40 -14.86 2.94 8.19
N TYR A 41 -13.95 2.69 7.24
CA TYR A 41 -12.62 2.16 7.51
C TYR A 41 -11.76 3.31 8.03
N GLU A 42 -11.41 3.26 9.31
CA GLU A 42 -10.47 4.21 9.91
C GLU A 42 -9.06 3.65 9.82
N LEU A 43 -8.16 4.35 9.13
CA LEU A 43 -6.74 4.03 9.17
C LEU A 43 -6.21 4.27 10.59
N LEU A 44 -5.81 3.21 11.27
CA LEU A 44 -5.20 3.30 12.59
C LEU A 44 -3.71 3.58 12.48
N GLU A 45 -3.00 2.76 11.69
CA GLU A 45 -1.55 2.84 11.57
C GLU A 45 -1.07 2.18 10.28
N ILE A 46 0.02 2.70 9.70
CA ILE A 46 0.74 2.05 8.61
C ILE A 46 1.76 1.10 9.25
N LEU A 47 1.48 -0.20 9.22
CA LEU A 47 2.34 -1.21 9.85
C LEU A 47 3.64 -1.40 9.10
N LEU A 48 3.58 -1.36 7.76
CA LEU A 48 4.70 -1.67 6.91
C LEU A 48 4.48 -1.06 5.54
N ALA A 49 5.54 -0.50 4.97
CA ALA A 49 5.56 0.01 3.61
C ALA A 49 6.78 -0.54 2.90
N LYS A 50 6.58 -1.13 1.73
CA LYS A 50 7.63 -1.69 0.90
C LYS A 50 7.44 -1.25 -0.54
N ALA A 51 8.52 -0.96 -1.24
CA ALA A 51 8.57 -0.72 -2.67
C ALA A 51 9.42 -1.80 -3.34
N GLU A 52 8.81 -2.55 -4.24
CA GLU A 52 9.48 -3.43 -5.18
C GLU A 52 9.84 -2.62 -6.43
N VAL A 53 11.14 -2.39 -6.62
CA VAL A 53 11.67 -1.79 -7.84
C VAL A 53 11.92 -2.92 -8.84
N VAL A 54 10.84 -3.33 -9.52
CA VAL A 54 10.93 -4.23 -10.67
C VAL A 54 11.15 -3.40 -11.94
N GLU A 55 12.08 -3.84 -12.79
CA GLU A 55 12.48 -3.16 -14.04
C GLU A 55 11.32 -2.84 -14.98
N ASP A 56 10.22 -3.60 -14.92
CA ASP A 56 9.07 -3.48 -15.84
C ASP A 56 7.86 -2.77 -15.22
N SER A 57 7.75 -2.73 -13.89
CA SER A 57 6.59 -2.17 -13.15
C SER A 57 6.90 -2.06 -11.66
N PRO A 58 7.24 -0.87 -11.14
CA PRO A 58 7.41 -0.67 -9.71
C PRO A 58 6.11 -0.98 -8.96
N LYS A 59 6.19 -1.70 -7.84
CA LYS A 59 5.04 -2.01 -6.99
C LYS A 59 5.30 -1.55 -5.57
N PHE A 60 4.29 -1.06 -4.90
CA PHE A 60 4.34 -0.65 -3.50
C PHE A 60 3.39 -1.54 -2.72
N ASP A 61 3.89 -2.28 -1.74
CA ASP A 61 3.11 -3.09 -0.82
C ASP A 61 3.03 -2.34 0.51
N LEU A 62 1.82 -1.89 0.84
CA LEU A 62 1.52 -1.15 2.05
C LEU A 62 0.60 -2.00 2.91
N LEU A 63 1.03 -2.27 4.13
CA LEU A 63 0.23 -2.94 5.14
C LEU A 63 -0.34 -1.88 6.08
N LEU A 64 -1.64 -1.67 5.95
CA LEU A 64 -2.42 -0.72 6.72
C LEU A 64 -3.21 -1.45 7.79
N LYS A 65 -3.13 -1.00 9.03
CA LYS A 65 -4.05 -1.42 10.08
C LYS A 65 -5.26 -0.52 10.02
N VAL A 66 -6.42 -1.09 9.70
CA VAL A 66 -7.68 -0.36 9.61
C VAL A 66 -8.65 -0.86 10.67
N LYS A 67 -9.53 0.02 11.13
CA LYS A 67 -10.62 -0.34 12.02
C LYS A 67 -11.92 -0.23 11.26
N ARG A 68 -12.72 -1.29 11.32
CA ARG A 68 -14.08 -1.33 10.75
C ARG A 68 -15.08 -1.50 11.87
N GLY A 69 -15.72 -0.40 12.25
CA GLY A 69 -16.68 -0.38 13.36
C GLY A 69 -16.01 -0.69 14.70
N SER A 70 -16.17 -1.92 15.21
CA SER A 70 -15.60 -2.37 16.50
C SER A 70 -14.46 -3.38 16.36
N LYS A 71 -14.05 -3.70 15.12
CA LYS A 71 -12.99 -4.67 14.83
C LYS A 71 -11.80 -4.01 14.16
N GLU A 72 -10.61 -4.48 14.50
CA GLU A 72 -9.35 -4.10 13.85
C GLU A 72 -8.99 -5.17 12.82
N GLU A 73 -8.70 -4.76 11.59
CA GLU A 73 -8.38 -5.63 10.46
C GLU A 73 -7.09 -5.13 9.79
N LYS A 74 -6.28 -6.06 9.27
CA LYS A 74 -5.06 -5.73 8.53
C LYS A 74 -5.35 -5.78 7.05
N LEU A 75 -4.94 -4.74 6.36
CA LEU A 75 -5.22 -4.57 4.97
C LEU A 75 -3.94 -4.32 4.21
N SER A 76 -3.62 -5.25 3.32
CA SER A 76 -2.50 -5.09 2.39
C SER A 76 -3.01 -4.47 1.10
N VAL A 77 -2.43 -3.34 0.69
CA VAL A 77 -2.67 -2.75 -0.61
C VAL A 77 -1.39 -2.74 -1.42
N LYS A 78 -1.53 -3.17 -2.67
CA LYS A 78 -0.49 -3.12 -3.67
C LYS A 78 -0.81 -2.00 -4.65
N VAL A 79 0.02 -0.97 -4.66
CA VAL A 79 -0.05 0.12 -5.61
C VAL A 79 1.01 -0.12 -6.66
N GLY A 80 0.60 -0.36 -7.90
CA GLY A 80 1.51 -0.43 -9.04
C GLY A 80 1.74 0.97 -9.59
N LYS A 81 2.98 1.28 -9.94
CA LYS A 81 3.29 2.43 -10.80
C LYS A 81 3.41 1.91 -12.22
N SER A 82 2.61 2.45 -13.13
CA SER A 82 2.75 2.17 -14.56
C SER A 82 4.02 2.81 -15.11
N ASP A 83 4.53 2.30 -16.24
CA ASP A 83 5.63 2.91 -17.01
C ASP A 83 5.35 4.39 -17.34
N GLU A 84 4.07 4.74 -17.54
CA GLU A 84 3.59 6.11 -17.75
C GLU A 84 3.70 7.02 -16.50
N GLY A 85 4.19 6.48 -15.37
CA GLY A 85 4.36 7.21 -14.11
C GLY A 85 3.10 7.36 -13.27
N MET A 86 1.97 6.79 -13.72
CA MET A 86 0.68 6.84 -13.03
C MET A 86 0.58 5.75 -11.95
N PHE A 87 0.09 6.12 -10.76
CA PHE A 87 -0.17 5.17 -9.68
C PHE A 87 -1.54 4.53 -9.84
N HIS A 88 -1.59 3.21 -9.89
CA HIS A 88 -2.82 2.44 -9.93
C HIS A 88 -2.89 1.52 -8.73
N LEU A 89 -4.03 1.55 -8.05
CA LEU A 89 -4.31 0.59 -7.00
C LEU A 89 -4.58 -0.77 -7.65
N GLY A 90 -3.61 -1.66 -7.57
CA GLY A 90 -3.65 -2.97 -8.22
C GLY A 90 -4.50 -3.93 -7.40
N ASP A 91 -3.88 -4.51 -6.38
CA ASP A 91 -4.51 -5.49 -5.51
C ASP A 91 -4.74 -4.92 -4.12
N MET A 92 -5.90 -5.20 -3.55
CA MET A 92 -6.15 -5.03 -2.13
C MET A 92 -6.53 -6.39 -1.56
N ASN A 93 -5.86 -6.81 -0.49
CA ASN A 93 -6.22 -8.03 0.23
C ASN A 93 -6.46 -7.71 1.70
N LEU A 94 -7.67 -8.01 2.13
CA LEU A 94 -8.08 -7.95 3.52
C LEU A 94 -7.66 -9.27 4.19
N CYS A 95 -6.70 -9.20 5.11
CA CYS A 95 -6.37 -10.34 5.95
C CYS A 95 -7.44 -10.46 7.03
N SER A 96 -8.49 -11.24 6.73
CA SER A 96 -9.62 -11.58 7.61
C SER A 96 -9.32 -12.74 8.55
#